data_AF-A0A258C6V0-F1
#
_entry.id   AF-A0A258C6V0-F1
#
_cell.length_a   1.000
_cell.length_b   1.000
_cell.length_c   1.000
_cell.angle_alpha   90.00
_cell.angle_beta   90.00
_cell.angle_gamma   90.00
#
_symmetry.space_group_name_H-M   'P 1'
#
loop_
_entity.id
_entity.type
_entity.pdbx_description
1 polymer ?
#
loop_
_entity_poly.entity_id
_entity_poly.type
_entity_poly.pdbx_seq_one_letter_code
_entity_poly.pdbx_strand_id
1 'polypeptide(L)'
;MNLKRGLLLSLLCCLLLSGCGDSQGVATLRDYQQRVNRVLALDSPAPQLTAAPAFIAKSALQQPLPDLRIDLLDAFATRRCGLDQLIAERNSSLGKVFTASKRLNYELRFLATLQQCLTEPWEEPLNSQLQQVYQQK
;
A
#
# COMPACT_ATOMS: atom_id res chain seq x y z
N MET A 1 43.56 1.99 45.43
CA MET A 1 42.96 0.93 44.58
C MET A 1 41.73 1.40 43.79
N ASN A 2 40.98 2.41 44.27
CA ASN A 2 39.74 2.90 43.62
C ASN A 2 39.97 3.76 42.36
N LEU A 3 41.05 4.56 42.29
CA LEU A 3 41.32 5.44 41.13
C LEU A 3 41.67 4.66 39.85
N LYS A 4 42.45 3.58 39.96
CA LYS A 4 42.78 2.69 38.82
C LYS A 4 41.55 1.95 38.28
N ARG A 5 40.64 1.54 39.18
CA ARG A 5 39.36 0.91 38.81
C ARG A 5 38.42 1.89 38.09
N GLY A 6 38.33 3.13 38.55
CA GLY A 6 37.53 4.16 37.89
C GLY A 6 38.04 4.50 36.48
N LEU A 7 39.36 4.62 36.32
CA LEU A 7 39.98 4.84 35.01
C LEU A 7 39.72 3.66 34.05
N LEU A 8 39.82 2.43 34.54
CA LEU A 8 39.57 1.23 33.74
C LEU A 8 38.10 1.12 33.30
N LEU A 9 37.16 1.49 34.17
CA LEU A 9 35.73 1.54 33.85
C LEU A 9 35.41 2.62 32.81
N SER A 10 36.03 3.80 32.93
CA SER A 10 35.87 4.89 31.97
C SER A 10 36.43 4.52 30.60
N LEU A 11 37.60 3.88 30.54
CA LEU A 11 38.20 3.39 29.30
C LEU A 11 37.31 2.32 28.64
N LEU A 12 36.80 1.36 29.42
CA LEU A 12 35.88 0.34 28.95
C LEU A 12 34.59 0.96 28.40
N CYS A 13 34.05 1.98 29.08
CA CYS A 13 32.88 2.71 28.61
C CYS A 13 33.15 3.39 27.26
N CYS A 14 34.28 4.09 27.11
CA CYS A 14 34.66 4.72 25.84
C CYS A 14 34.82 3.69 24.69
N LEU A 15 35.36 2.50 24.97
CA LEU A 15 35.45 1.40 23.99
C LEU A 15 34.08 0.83 23.61
N LEU A 16 33.12 0.79 24.53
CA LEU A 16 31.76 0.32 24.23
C LEU A 16 30.95 1.35 23.46
N LEU A 17 31.31 2.64 23.51
CA LEU A 17 30.67 3.71 22.74
C LEU A 17 31.29 3.93 21.35
N SER A 18 32.36 3.22 20.97
CA SER A 18 32.93 3.30 19.61
C SER A 18 32.14 2.41 18.62
N GLY A 19 30.86 2.74 18.42
CA GLY A 19 29.99 2.14 17.39
C GLY A 19 29.72 3.06 16.19
N CYS A 20 30.10 4.34 16.28
CA CYS A 20 30.00 5.29 15.16
C CYS A 20 31.30 5.31 14.37
N GLY A 21 31.36 4.52 13.30
CA GLY A 21 32.36 4.58 12.24
C GLY A 21 31.66 4.45 10.89
N ASP A 22 32.32 4.90 9.81
CA ASP A 22 31.76 4.84 8.45
C ASP A 22 31.22 3.43 8.17
N SER A 23 29.91 3.33 8.02
CA SER A 23 29.25 2.03 7.98
C SER A 23 29.76 1.24 6.77
N GLN A 24 30.16 -0.01 6.98
CA GLN A 24 30.61 -0.90 5.89
C GLN A 24 29.63 -0.92 4.70
N GLY A 25 28.33 -0.70 4.95
CA GLY A 25 27.31 -0.59 3.91
C GLY A 25 27.55 0.55 2.91
N VAL A 26 27.96 1.74 3.37
CA VAL A 26 28.22 2.89 2.50
C VAL A 26 29.46 2.65 1.63
N ALA A 27 30.53 2.11 2.21
CA ALA A 27 31.72 1.73 1.46
C ALA A 27 31.42 0.66 0.39
N THR A 28 30.68 -0.38 0.77
CA THR A 28 30.28 -1.46 -0.15
C THR A 28 29.43 -0.94 -1.31
N LEU A 29 28.48 -0.04 -1.02
CA LEU A 29 27.64 0.57 -2.05
C LEU A 29 28.45 1.44 -3.02
N ARG A 30 29.41 2.22 -2.49
CA ARG A 30 30.31 3.06 -3.29
C ARG A 30 31.18 2.22 -4.22
N ASP A 31 31.75 1.13 -3.72
CA ASP A 31 32.54 0.20 -4.52
C ASP A 31 31.71 -0.46 -5.63
N TYR A 32 30.47 -0.86 -5.31
CA TYR A 32 29.55 -1.41 -6.29
C TYR A 32 29.26 -0.40 -7.41
N GLN A 33 28.92 0.84 -7.05
CA GLN A 33 28.67 1.92 -8.00
C GLN A 33 29.88 2.18 -8.90
N GLN A 34 31.09 2.23 -8.34
CA GLN A 34 32.33 2.42 -9.10
C GLN A 34 32.57 1.31 -10.12
N ARG A 35 32.31 0.05 -9.75
CA ARG A 35 32.46 -1.08 -10.67
C ARG A 35 31.49 -0.99 -11.84
N VAL A 36 30.22 -0.68 -11.57
CA VAL A 36 29.19 -0.50 -12.61
C VAL A 36 29.59 0.61 -13.57
N ASN A 37 30.02 1.76 -13.05
CA ASN A 37 30.44 2.89 -13.88
C ASN A 37 31.65 2.55 -14.76
N ARG A 38 32.62 1.78 -14.24
CA ARG A 38 33.78 1.32 -15.01
C ARG A 38 33.37 0.42 -16.17
N VAL A 39 32.49 -0.55 -15.93
CA VAL A 39 32.00 -1.48 -16.98
C VAL A 39 31.24 -0.73 -18.07
N LEU A 40 30.48 0.28 -17.68
CA LEU A 40 29.68 1.09 -18.61
C LEU A 40 30.45 2.26 -19.22
N ALA A 41 31.73 2.44 -18.87
CA ALA A 41 32.56 3.58 -19.25
C ALA A 41 31.89 4.94 -18.97
N LEU A 42 31.18 5.04 -17.84
CA LEU A 42 30.49 6.26 -17.42
C LEU A 42 31.41 7.10 -16.52
N ASP A 43 31.52 8.38 -16.83
CA ASP A 43 32.02 9.36 -15.89
C ASP A 43 31.08 9.43 -14.69
N SER A 44 31.64 9.49 -13.47
CA SER A 44 30.88 9.43 -12.22
C SER A 44 30.99 10.74 -11.43
N PRO A 45 30.48 11.87 -11.95
CA PRO A 45 30.36 13.08 -11.15
C PRO A 45 29.42 12.79 -9.97
N ALA A 46 29.67 13.43 -8.82
CA ALA A 46 28.74 13.36 -7.70
C ALA A 46 27.35 13.80 -8.19
N PRO A 47 26.29 13.01 -7.96
CA PRO A 47 24.96 13.37 -8.41
C PRO A 47 24.58 14.72 -7.77
N GLN A 48 24.20 15.69 -8.60
CA GLN A 48 23.56 16.90 -8.14
C GLN A 48 22.15 16.53 -7.69
N LEU A 49 22.03 16.12 -6.43
CA LEU A 49 20.75 15.78 -5.82
C LEU A 49 19.98 17.08 -5.58
N THR A 50 19.17 17.50 -6.54
CA THR A 50 18.10 18.46 -6.27
C THR A 50 17.13 17.84 -5.28
N ALA A 51 16.68 18.62 -4.30
CA ALA A 51 15.67 18.17 -3.35
C ALA A 51 14.45 17.63 -4.11
N ALA A 52 14.04 16.41 -3.78
CA ALA A 52 12.82 15.85 -4.33
C ALA A 52 11.63 16.76 -3.96
N PRO A 53 10.65 16.94 -4.85
CA PRO A 53 9.43 17.63 -4.49
C PRO A 53 8.80 16.94 -3.28
N ALA A 54 8.17 17.73 -2.40
CA ALA A 54 7.45 17.17 -1.28
C ALA A 54 6.38 16.19 -1.79
N PHE A 55 6.31 15.02 -1.15
CA PHE A 55 5.22 14.10 -1.44
C PHE A 55 3.88 14.78 -1.18
N ILE A 56 2.93 14.54 -2.07
CA ILE A 56 1.55 14.99 -1.89
C ILE A 56 1.00 14.35 -0.61
N ALA A 57 0.25 15.12 0.17
CA ALA A 57 -0.41 14.60 1.36
C ALA A 57 -1.30 13.40 0.99
N LYS A 58 -1.27 12.34 1.82
CA LYS A 58 -2.06 11.13 1.58
C LYS A 58 -3.56 11.43 1.41
N SER A 59 -4.08 12.43 2.09
CA SER A 59 -5.47 12.89 1.96
C SER A 59 -5.80 13.41 0.56
N ALA A 60 -4.86 14.06 -0.12
CA ALA A 60 -5.05 14.53 -1.50
C ALA A 60 -4.96 13.39 -2.53
N LEU A 61 -4.53 12.20 -2.12
CA LEU A 61 -4.55 10.98 -2.94
C LEU A 61 -5.78 10.10 -2.67
N GLN A 62 -6.62 10.47 -1.70
CA GLN A 62 -7.82 9.70 -1.36
C GLN A 62 -9.01 10.20 -2.17
N GLN A 63 -9.59 9.30 -2.98
CA GLN A 63 -10.90 9.52 -3.56
C GLN A 63 -11.96 8.85 -2.66
N PRO A 64 -12.95 9.60 -2.14
CA PRO A 64 -14.01 9.00 -1.36
C PRO A 64 -14.83 8.09 -2.26
N LEU A 65 -14.94 6.83 -1.88
CA LEU A 65 -15.84 5.89 -2.54
C LEU A 65 -17.27 6.16 -2.04
N PRO A 66 -18.26 6.33 -2.93
CA PRO A 66 -19.64 6.55 -2.51
C PRO A 66 -20.15 5.37 -1.68
N ASP A 67 -20.94 5.68 -0.63
CA ASP A 67 -21.66 4.68 0.14
C ASP A 67 -22.94 4.32 -0.64
N LEU A 68 -22.92 3.17 -1.33
CA LEU A 68 -24.10 2.68 -2.04
C LEU A 68 -24.86 1.70 -1.17
N ARG A 69 -26.17 1.92 -1.09
CA ARG A 69 -27.12 1.10 -0.37
C ARG A 69 -28.18 0.63 -1.34
N ILE A 70 -28.45 -0.66 -1.31
CA ILE A 70 -29.53 -1.30 -2.06
C ILE A 70 -30.42 -2.04 -1.07
N ASP A 71 -31.68 -2.30 -1.46
CA ASP A 71 -32.58 -3.08 -0.62
C ASP A 71 -32.01 -4.49 -0.38
N LEU A 72 -32.29 -5.08 0.77
CA LEU A 72 -31.89 -6.44 1.10
C LEU A 72 -32.49 -7.45 0.11
N LEU A 73 -33.75 -7.25 -0.31
CA LEU A 73 -34.40 -8.14 -1.27
C LEU A 73 -33.75 -8.03 -2.66
N ASP A 74 -33.38 -6.82 -3.06
CA ASP A 74 -32.65 -6.55 -4.29
C ASP A 74 -31.26 -7.19 -4.26
N ALA A 75 -30.51 -7.02 -3.17
CA ALA A 75 -29.23 -7.69 -2.97
C ALA A 75 -29.37 -9.21 -3.08
N PHE A 76 -30.43 -9.78 -2.50
CA PHE A 76 -30.70 -11.21 -2.54
C PHE A 76 -31.11 -11.72 -3.93
N ALA A 77 -31.80 -10.90 -4.72
CA ALA A 77 -32.12 -11.21 -6.12
C ALA A 77 -30.85 -11.36 -6.97
N THR A 78 -29.77 -10.66 -6.62
CA THR A 78 -28.49 -10.76 -7.35
C THR A 78 -27.76 -12.12 -7.21
N ARG A 79 -28.29 -13.03 -6.37
CA ARG A 79 -27.82 -14.43 -6.27
C ARG A 79 -27.74 -15.16 -7.60
N ARG A 80 -28.64 -14.82 -8.53
CA ARG A 80 -28.66 -15.42 -9.87
C ARG A 80 -27.38 -15.20 -10.67
N CYS A 81 -26.59 -14.17 -10.33
CA CYS A 81 -25.29 -13.87 -10.94
C CYS A 81 -24.13 -13.82 -9.92
N GLY A 82 -24.37 -14.21 -8.66
CA GLY A 82 -23.34 -14.34 -7.62
C GLY A 82 -22.84 -13.03 -6.97
N LEU A 83 -23.42 -11.88 -7.30
CA LEU A 83 -23.02 -10.59 -6.72
C LEU A 83 -23.35 -10.48 -5.23
N ASP A 84 -24.39 -11.18 -4.77
CA ASP A 84 -24.83 -11.23 -3.38
C ASP A 84 -23.72 -11.71 -2.43
N GLN A 85 -22.89 -12.65 -2.87
CA GLN A 85 -21.79 -13.18 -2.07
C GLN A 85 -20.75 -12.11 -1.79
N LEU A 86 -20.45 -11.27 -2.78
CA LEU A 86 -19.53 -10.15 -2.64
C LEU A 86 -20.14 -9.06 -1.76
N ILE A 87 -21.44 -8.77 -1.93
CA ILE A 87 -22.16 -7.84 -1.05
C ILE A 87 -22.08 -8.33 0.42
N ALA A 88 -22.33 -9.62 0.66
CA ALA A 88 -22.23 -10.23 1.99
C ALA A 88 -20.79 -10.22 2.53
N GLU A 89 -19.80 -10.54 1.69
CA GLU A 89 -18.37 -10.48 2.04
C GLU A 89 -18.01 -9.09 2.54
N ARG A 90 -18.43 -8.04 1.82
CA ARG A 90 -18.16 -6.65 2.19
C ARG A 90 -18.89 -6.19 3.45
N ASN A 91 -20.10 -6.68 3.67
CA ASN A 91 -20.95 -6.33 4.81
C ASN A 91 -20.60 -7.12 6.09
N SER A 92 -19.82 -8.19 5.97
CA SER A 92 -19.35 -8.98 7.10
C SER A 92 -18.43 -8.18 8.03
N SER A 93 -18.25 -8.64 9.28
CA SER A 93 -17.33 -8.03 10.24
C SER A 93 -15.90 -7.94 9.70
N LEU A 94 -15.45 -8.94 8.94
CA LEU A 94 -14.14 -8.94 8.31
C LEU A 94 -14.09 -7.97 7.12
N GLY A 95 -15.15 -7.90 6.33
CA GLY A 95 -15.29 -6.96 5.20
C GLY A 95 -15.20 -5.49 5.61
N LYS A 96 -15.73 -5.15 6.78
CA LYS A 96 -15.67 -3.78 7.34
C LYS A 96 -14.26 -3.30 7.66
N VAL A 97 -13.31 -4.22 7.87
CA VAL A 97 -11.93 -3.92 8.31
C VAL A 97 -10.88 -4.36 7.29
N PHE A 98 -11.25 -4.45 6.02
CA PHE A 98 -10.29 -4.78 4.95
C PHE A 98 -9.08 -3.84 4.95
N THR A 99 -7.90 -4.45 4.85
CA THR A 99 -6.67 -3.73 4.48
C THR A 99 -6.80 -3.18 3.06
N ALA A 100 -5.96 -2.21 2.71
CA ALA A 100 -6.01 -1.59 1.37
C ALA A 100 -5.86 -2.62 0.23
N SER A 101 -4.99 -3.62 0.39
CA SER A 101 -4.79 -4.67 -0.62
C SER A 101 -6.00 -5.58 -0.77
N LYS A 102 -6.62 -5.99 0.37
CA LYS A 102 -7.85 -6.79 0.35
C LYS A 102 -9.02 -6.03 -0.24
N ARG A 103 -9.16 -4.74 0.11
CA ARG A 103 -10.16 -3.87 -0.49
C ARG A 103 -9.99 -3.79 -2.00
N LEU A 104 -8.78 -3.53 -2.50
CA LEU A 104 -8.55 -3.48 -3.94
C LEU A 104 -8.94 -4.78 -4.64
N ASN A 105 -8.51 -5.94 -4.10
CA ASN A 105 -8.89 -7.23 -4.66
C ASN A 105 -10.40 -7.45 -4.68
N TYR A 106 -11.09 -7.06 -3.60
CA TYR A 106 -12.55 -7.10 -3.52
C TYR A 106 -13.20 -6.24 -4.60
N GLU A 107 -12.78 -4.98 -4.76
CA GLU A 107 -13.39 -4.06 -5.73
C GLU A 107 -13.24 -4.58 -7.17
N LEU A 108 -12.09 -5.18 -7.51
CA LEU A 108 -11.88 -5.79 -8.82
C LEU A 108 -12.81 -6.99 -9.06
N ARG A 109 -12.97 -7.88 -8.07
CA ARG A 109 -13.91 -9.01 -8.14
C ARG A 109 -15.35 -8.52 -8.26
N PHE A 110 -15.71 -7.48 -7.49
CA PHE A 110 -17.03 -6.87 -7.49
C PHE A 110 -17.37 -6.27 -8.85
N LEU A 111 -16.47 -5.46 -9.43
CA LEU A 111 -16.68 -4.85 -10.74
C LEU A 111 -16.82 -5.91 -11.85
N ALA A 112 -15.95 -6.92 -11.86
CA ALA A 112 -16.03 -8.00 -12.85
C ALA A 112 -17.36 -8.77 -12.76
N THR A 113 -17.81 -9.07 -11.53
CA THR A 113 -19.08 -9.77 -11.29
C THR A 113 -20.27 -8.89 -11.62
N LEU A 114 -20.24 -7.61 -11.25
CA LEU A 114 -21.29 -6.63 -11.55
C LEU A 114 -21.45 -6.45 -13.06
N GLN A 115 -20.34 -6.36 -13.80
CA GLN A 115 -20.38 -6.27 -15.26
C GLN A 115 -21.07 -7.48 -15.89
N GLN A 116 -20.83 -8.68 -15.37
CA GLN A 116 -21.56 -9.89 -15.79
C GLN A 116 -23.04 -9.84 -15.39
N CYS A 117 -23.35 -9.41 -14.16
CA CYS A 117 -24.73 -9.26 -13.71
C CYS A 117 -25.53 -8.30 -14.59
N LEU A 118 -24.91 -7.25 -15.12
CA LEU A 118 -25.58 -6.27 -15.99
C LEU A 118 -26.03 -6.85 -17.35
N THR A 119 -25.61 -8.06 -17.74
CA THR A 119 -26.12 -8.73 -18.94
C THR A 119 -27.45 -9.45 -18.70
N GLU A 120 -27.83 -9.66 -17.44
CA GLU A 120 -29.11 -10.28 -17.06
C GLU A 120 -30.27 -9.26 -17.09
N PRO A 121 -31.51 -9.67 -17.41
CA PRO A 121 -32.67 -8.78 -17.39
C PRO A 121 -33.16 -8.52 -15.96
N TRP A 122 -33.02 -7.31 -15.44
CA TRP A 122 -33.49 -6.90 -14.10
C TRP A 122 -34.76 -6.06 -14.19
N GLU A 123 -35.60 -6.14 -13.16
CA GLU A 123 -36.73 -5.23 -12.98
C GLU A 123 -36.25 -3.89 -12.39
N GLU A 124 -37.00 -2.82 -12.64
CA GLU A 124 -36.77 -1.55 -11.94
C GLU A 124 -37.30 -1.61 -10.50
N PRO A 125 -36.62 -1.02 -9.51
CA PRO A 125 -35.50 -0.07 -9.65
C PRO A 125 -34.11 -0.73 -9.67
N LEU A 126 -34.01 -2.05 -9.55
CA LEU A 126 -32.73 -2.74 -9.38
C LEU A 126 -31.81 -2.58 -10.60
N ASN A 127 -32.37 -2.62 -11.81
CA ASN A 127 -31.61 -2.42 -13.04
C ASN A 127 -30.86 -1.07 -13.04
N SER A 128 -31.58 0.03 -12.79
CA SER A 128 -30.99 1.37 -12.75
C SER A 128 -29.98 1.54 -11.60
N GLN A 129 -30.25 0.92 -10.44
CA GLN A 129 -29.31 0.90 -9.32
C GLN A 129 -27.99 0.22 -9.68
N LEU A 130 -28.03 -0.99 -10.28
CA LEU A 130 -26.83 -1.72 -10.68
C LEU A 130 -26.00 -0.93 -11.71
N GLN A 131 -26.66 -0.29 -12.67
CA GLN A 131 -25.99 0.57 -13.65
C GLN A 131 -25.33 1.79 -12.97
N GLN A 132 -26.03 2.43 -12.05
CA GLN A 132 -25.47 3.55 -11.29
C GLN A 132 -24.25 3.13 -10.47
N VAL A 133 -24.31 1.97 -9.79
CA VAL A 133 -23.17 1.41 -9.03
C VAL A 133 -21.96 1.24 -9.93
N TYR A 134 -22.17 0.72 -11.14
CA TYR A 134 -21.09 0.45 -12.09
C TYR A 134 -20.42 1.73 -12.60
N GLN A 135 -21.18 2.81 -12.85
CA GLN A 135 -20.63 4.09 -13.32
C GLN A 135 -19.87 4.86 -12.23
N GLN A 136 -20.17 4.62 -10.96
CA GLN A 136 -19.58 5.33 -9.83
C GLN A 136 -18.31 4.69 -9.26
N LYS A 137 -17.97 3.48 -9.73
CA LYS A 137 -16.79 2.71 -9.29
C LYS A 137 -15.71 2.72 -10.35
#